data_AF-A0A520S2M3-F1
#
_entry.id   AF-A0A520S2M3-F1
#
_cell.length_a   1.000
_cell.length_b   1.000
_cell.length_c   1.000
_cell.angle_alpha   90.00
_cell.angle_beta   90.00
_cell.angle_gamma   90.00
#
_symmetry.space_group_name_H-M   'P 1'
#
loop_
_entity.id
_entity.type
_entity.pdbx_description
1 polymer ?
#
loop_
_entity_poly.entity_id
_entity_poly.type
_entity_poly.pdbx_seq_one_letter_code
_entity_poly.pdbx_strand_id
1 'polypeptide(L)'
;MSVFPLGSFRLQYILASLAPALIVSFFVTLFTINLVHSVTREEILRSANALANQVAIISAEHLVNNDALSLNIMLRRLCLETDFEIAMIFDEGRNVIARAGESKDSHLTFIRDITFQNSMIGKLEVGLNLNTSFSFELVTKMILLFLISSICMGVAIWSGSVAKFTRLRNFDGPNQQIEEAKEEICYLVLKLEPFALTHTYSEALSNLCKTHSGEKRILGKNLIISFRSGNHVENGILFALHIRAISELLPEKSSFEGGLDVGKDAETTRKQATYLAGISQGQFIISHRVQNYTKAFENQSFELKAIHHNLMEENQVFVAEEVGTLIKEQALEILSL
;
A
#
# COMPACT_ATOMS: atom_id res chain seq x y z
N MET A 1 23.86 12.89 50.70
CA MET A 1 22.40 12.91 50.48
C MET A 1 22.12 13.84 49.31
N SER A 2 22.13 13.31 48.10
CA SER A 2 21.90 14.07 46.86
C SER A 2 20.82 13.35 46.07
N VAL A 3 19.59 13.86 46.18
CA VAL A 3 18.43 13.38 45.43
C VAL A 3 18.59 13.86 44.00
N PHE A 4 19.04 12.98 43.11
CA PHE A 4 18.99 13.23 41.67
C PHE A 4 17.52 13.16 41.22
N PRO A 5 17.02 14.15 40.44
CA PRO A 5 15.63 14.18 40.05
C PRO A 5 15.37 13.13 38.96
N LEU A 6 14.71 12.05 39.35
CA LEU A 6 14.25 10.93 38.51
C LEU A 6 13.35 11.37 37.32
N GLY A 7 12.90 12.63 37.30
CA GLY A 7 12.11 13.22 36.21
C GLY A 7 12.91 13.60 34.96
N SER A 8 14.21 13.89 35.09
CA SER A 8 15.04 14.38 33.97
C SER A 8 15.32 13.31 32.90
N PHE A 9 15.61 12.08 33.34
CA PHE A 9 15.90 10.96 32.44
C PHE A 9 14.69 10.55 31.59
N ARG A 10 13.47 10.55 32.16
CA ARG A 10 12.26 10.21 31.41
C ARG A 10 11.94 11.26 30.34
N LEU A 11 12.15 12.54 30.65
CA LEU A 11 11.97 13.63 29.69
C LEU A 11 12.96 13.52 28.52
N GLN A 12 14.21 13.13 28.80
CA GLN A 12 15.25 12.95 27.79
C GLN A 12 14.96 11.79 26.84
N TYR A 13 14.46 10.64 27.32
CA TYR A 13 14.05 9.52 26.46
C TYR A 13 12.81 9.84 25.59
N ILE A 14 11.87 10.64 26.13
CA ILE A 14 10.72 11.12 25.37
C ILE A 14 11.18 12.07 24.25
N LEU A 15 12.04 13.04 24.58
CA LEU A 15 12.62 13.92 23.55
C LEU A 15 13.42 13.14 22.51
N ALA A 16 14.23 12.17 22.94
CA ALA A 16 15.12 11.42 22.05
C ALA A 16 14.39 10.49 21.08
N SER A 17 13.22 9.96 21.45
CA SER A 17 12.43 9.08 20.57
C SER A 17 11.34 9.81 19.78
N LEU A 18 10.75 10.86 20.35
CA LEU A 18 9.66 11.60 19.72
C LEU A 18 10.17 12.66 18.74
N ALA A 19 11.28 13.35 19.05
CA ALA A 19 11.79 14.41 18.19
C ALA A 19 12.15 13.91 16.76
N PRO A 20 12.85 12.78 16.58
CA PRO A 20 13.16 12.29 15.24
C PRO A 20 11.91 11.91 14.43
N ALA A 21 10.92 11.26 15.07
CA ALA A 21 9.68 10.87 14.41
C ALA A 21 8.83 12.09 14.00
N LEU A 22 8.77 13.11 14.85
CA LEU A 22 8.09 14.37 14.54
C LEU A 22 8.79 15.13 13.42
N ILE A 23 10.12 15.17 13.43
CA ILE A 23 10.92 15.80 12.38
C ILE A 23 10.69 15.10 11.04
N VAL A 24 10.79 13.77 10.99
CA VAL A 24 10.57 13.00 9.75
C VAL A 24 9.15 13.20 9.22
N SER A 25 8.14 13.14 10.09
CA SER A 25 6.74 13.36 9.69
C SER A 25 6.49 14.77 9.16
N PHE A 26 7.09 15.79 9.78
CA PHE A 26 7.03 17.18 9.31
C PHE A 26 7.65 17.33 7.92
N PHE A 27 8.84 16.76 7.69
CA PHE A 27 9.51 16.82 6.39
C PHE A 27 8.73 16.05 5.30
N VAL A 28 8.19 14.87 5.61
CA VAL A 28 7.35 14.11 4.67
C VAL A 28 6.09 14.89 4.31
N THR A 29 5.46 15.54 5.28
CA THR A 29 4.26 16.36 5.05
C THR A 29 4.56 17.58 4.19
N LEU A 30 5.64 18.31 4.50
CA LEU A 30 6.09 19.44 3.69
C LEU A 30 6.43 19.01 2.26
N PHE A 31 7.14 17.90 2.10
CA PHE A 31 7.49 17.36 0.79
C PHE A 31 6.24 16.98 -0.01
N THR A 32 5.28 16.31 0.62
CA THR A 32 4.02 15.91 -0.03
C THR A 32 3.20 17.13 -0.46
N ILE A 33 3.14 18.18 0.37
CA ILE A 33 2.45 19.43 0.02
C ILE A 33 3.12 20.12 -1.17
N ASN A 34 4.45 20.23 -1.15
CA ASN A 34 5.18 20.85 -2.25
C ASN A 34 5.00 20.07 -3.55
N LEU A 35 5.02 18.73 -3.47
CA LEU A 35 4.83 17.86 -4.62
C LEU A 35 3.41 17.98 -5.18
N VAL A 36 2.38 17.85 -4.34
CA VAL A 36 0.98 18.02 -4.74
C VAL A 36 0.73 19.42 -5.31
N HIS A 37 1.24 20.47 -4.67
CA HIS A 37 1.08 21.83 -5.17
C HIS A 37 1.78 22.02 -6.52
N SER A 38 2.97 21.46 -6.72
CA SER A 38 3.69 21.54 -8.00
C SER A 38 2.94 20.83 -9.12
N VAL A 39 2.50 19.59 -8.88
CA VAL A 39 1.80 18.76 -9.88
C VAL A 39 0.43 19.34 -10.21
N THR A 40 -0.36 19.72 -9.19
CA THR A 40 -1.68 20.31 -9.41
C THR A 40 -1.58 21.66 -10.12
N ARG A 41 -0.58 22.49 -9.77
CA ARG A 41 -0.36 23.76 -10.46
C ARG A 41 0.02 23.52 -11.92
N GLU A 42 0.95 22.62 -12.19
CA GLU A 42 1.37 22.32 -13.56
C GLU A 42 0.20 21.80 -14.42
N GLU A 43 -0.64 20.94 -13.85
CA GLU A 43 -1.83 20.42 -14.54
C GLU A 43 -2.87 21.53 -14.80
N ILE A 44 -3.13 22.39 -13.81
CA ILE A 44 -4.01 23.57 -13.98
C ILE A 44 -3.47 24.49 -15.07
N LEU A 45 -2.17 24.77 -15.08
CA LEU A 45 -1.54 25.62 -16.11
C LEU A 45 -1.65 24.98 -17.50
N ARG A 46 -1.44 23.66 -17.60
CA ARG A 46 -1.54 22.92 -18.86
C ARG A 46 -2.96 22.92 -19.40
N SER A 47 -3.95 22.68 -18.54
CA SER A 47 -5.37 22.71 -18.88
C SER A 47 -5.83 24.11 -19.29
N ALA A 48 -5.47 25.14 -18.50
CA ALA A 48 -5.77 26.54 -18.80
C ALA A 48 -5.17 26.97 -20.14
N ASN A 49 -3.93 26.54 -20.42
CA ASN A 49 -3.28 26.78 -21.70
C ASN A 49 -4.02 26.12 -22.87
N ALA A 50 -4.41 24.85 -22.73
CA ALA A 50 -5.16 24.14 -23.76
C ALA A 50 -6.53 24.79 -24.04
N LEU A 51 -7.25 25.19 -22.98
CA LEU A 51 -8.53 25.90 -23.10
C LEU A 51 -8.34 27.28 -23.77
N ALA A 52 -7.33 28.05 -23.37
CA ALA A 52 -7.01 29.33 -24.00
C ALA A 52 -6.68 29.17 -25.49
N ASN A 53 -5.92 28.13 -25.87
CA ASN A 53 -5.65 27.82 -27.27
C ASN A 53 -6.93 27.50 -28.05
N GLN A 54 -7.80 26.66 -27.49
CA GLN A 54 -9.06 26.31 -28.13
C GLN A 54 -9.97 27.52 -28.31
N VAL A 55 -10.05 28.38 -27.28
CA VAL A 55 -10.81 29.63 -27.35
C VAL A 55 -10.24 30.55 -28.42
N ALA A 56 -8.91 30.67 -28.52
CA ALA A 56 -8.26 31.48 -29.55
C ALA A 56 -8.58 30.97 -30.97
N ILE A 57 -8.57 29.65 -31.18
CA ILE A 57 -8.92 29.03 -32.48
C ILE A 57 -10.37 29.32 -32.86
N ILE A 58 -11.33 29.10 -31.95
CA ILE A 58 -12.75 29.33 -32.21
C ILE A 58 -13.05 30.83 -32.40
N SER A 59 -12.35 31.70 -31.65
CA SER A 59 -12.51 33.15 -31.75
C SER A 59 -12.10 33.71 -33.11
N ALA A 60 -11.21 33.02 -33.86
CA ALA A 60 -10.73 33.50 -35.14
C ALA A 60 -11.87 33.72 -36.15
N GLU A 61 -12.82 32.78 -36.25
CA GLU A 61 -13.96 32.89 -37.17
C GLU A 61 -14.90 34.03 -36.78
N HIS A 62 -15.19 34.17 -35.49
CA HIS A 62 -16.03 35.26 -34.99
C HIS A 62 -15.38 36.64 -35.12
N LEU A 63 -14.05 36.71 -34.99
CA LEU A 63 -13.28 37.94 -35.14
C LEU A 63 -13.29 38.43 -36.58
N VAL A 64 -13.05 37.54 -37.55
CA VAL A 64 -13.12 37.85 -38.99
C VAL A 64 -14.51 38.33 -39.39
N ASN A 65 -15.55 37.74 -38.80
CA ASN A 65 -16.95 38.11 -39.07
C ASN A 65 -17.41 39.37 -38.30
N ASN A 66 -16.54 40.03 -37.53
CA ASN A 66 -16.87 41.16 -36.65
C ASN A 66 -18.03 40.88 -35.69
N ASP A 67 -18.20 39.62 -35.27
CA ASP A 67 -19.26 39.20 -34.36
C ASP A 67 -18.83 39.35 -32.91
N ALA A 68 -18.70 40.60 -32.47
CA ALA A 68 -18.34 40.94 -31.11
C ALA A 68 -19.35 40.39 -30.08
N LEU A 69 -20.63 40.21 -30.46
CA LEU A 69 -21.64 39.69 -29.55
C LEU A 69 -21.37 38.22 -29.23
N SER A 70 -21.14 37.40 -30.25
CA SER A 70 -20.78 35.98 -30.05
C SER A 70 -19.49 35.83 -29.26
N LEU A 71 -18.48 36.67 -29.53
CA LEU A 71 -17.26 36.70 -28.73
C LEU A 71 -17.54 37.02 -27.26
N ASN A 72 -18.35 38.04 -26.95
CA ASN A 72 -18.70 38.37 -25.57
C ASN A 72 -19.48 37.24 -24.86
N ILE A 73 -20.39 36.56 -25.56
CA ILE A 73 -21.11 35.40 -25.00
C ILE A 73 -20.15 34.25 -24.72
N MET A 74 -19.24 33.96 -25.66
CA MET A 74 -18.24 32.91 -25.53
C MET A 74 -17.29 33.17 -24.35
N LEU A 75 -16.73 34.38 -24.25
CA LEU A 75 -15.87 34.77 -23.14
C LEU A 75 -16.63 34.76 -21.82
N ARG A 76 -17.90 35.16 -21.81
CA ARG A 76 -18.72 35.10 -20.60
C ARG A 76 -18.99 33.67 -20.14
N ARG A 77 -19.28 32.74 -21.08
CA ARG A 77 -19.38 31.30 -20.75
C ARG A 77 -18.07 30.76 -20.23
N LEU A 78 -16.95 31.12 -20.86
CA LEU A 78 -15.63 30.74 -20.39
C LEU A 78 -15.42 31.16 -18.93
N CYS A 79 -15.70 32.41 -18.57
CA CYS A 79 -15.57 32.87 -17.18
C CYS A 79 -16.61 32.29 -16.20
N LEU A 80 -17.76 31.80 -16.68
CA LEU A 80 -18.80 31.21 -15.84
C LEU A 80 -18.61 29.70 -15.61
N GLU A 81 -18.07 29.00 -16.61
CA GLU A 81 -17.95 27.54 -16.63
C GLU A 81 -16.55 27.06 -16.22
N THR A 82 -15.58 27.97 -16.08
CA THR A 82 -14.19 27.64 -15.73
C THR A 82 -13.64 28.57 -14.66
N ASP A 83 -12.41 28.31 -14.21
CA ASP A 83 -11.70 29.11 -13.19
C ASP A 83 -11.09 30.43 -13.74
N PHE A 84 -11.41 30.82 -14.98
CA PHE A 84 -10.99 32.12 -15.53
C PHE A 84 -11.82 33.27 -14.96
N GLU A 85 -11.17 34.22 -14.28
CA GLU A 85 -11.87 35.40 -13.74
C GLU A 85 -12.00 36.51 -14.78
N ILE A 86 -11.11 36.55 -15.77
CA ILE A 86 -11.13 37.54 -16.85
C ILE A 86 -10.75 36.89 -18.18
N ALA A 87 -11.42 37.33 -19.24
CA ALA A 87 -11.04 37.04 -20.61
C ALA A 87 -11.25 38.28 -21.50
N MET A 88 -10.29 38.57 -22.36
CA MET A 88 -10.30 39.72 -23.27
C MET A 88 -9.80 39.32 -24.64
N ILE A 89 -10.43 39.83 -25.69
CA ILE A 89 -9.97 39.68 -27.07
C ILE A 89 -9.63 41.05 -27.64
N PHE A 90 -8.44 41.13 -28.21
CA PHE A 90 -7.89 42.30 -28.87
C PHE A 90 -7.81 42.08 -30.38
N ASP A 91 -8.05 43.13 -31.13
CA ASP A 91 -7.75 43.22 -32.56
C ASP A 91 -6.22 43.33 -32.82
N GLU A 92 -5.79 43.23 -34.07
CA GLU A 92 -4.43 43.57 -34.54
C GLU A 92 -4.01 44.97 -34.07
N GLY A 93 -4.95 45.92 -34.04
CA GLY A 93 -4.75 47.28 -33.54
C GLY A 93 -4.63 47.43 -32.02
N ARG A 94 -4.67 46.32 -31.25
CA ARG A 94 -4.72 46.30 -29.77
C ARG A 94 -5.96 46.96 -29.16
N ASN A 95 -7.04 47.07 -29.93
CA ASN A 95 -8.34 47.51 -29.43
C ASN A 95 -9.09 46.33 -28.82
N VAL A 96 -9.74 46.52 -27.67
CA VAL A 96 -10.56 45.47 -27.04
C VAL A 96 -11.86 45.31 -27.83
N ILE A 97 -12.09 44.13 -28.39
CA ILE A 97 -13.30 43.79 -29.15
C ILE A 97 -14.33 43.10 -28.25
N ALA A 98 -13.87 42.26 -27.32
CA ALA A 98 -14.73 41.57 -26.36
C ALA A 98 -14.04 41.45 -25.00
N ARG A 99 -14.84 41.50 -23.92
CA ARG A 99 -14.37 41.37 -22.54
C ARG A 99 -15.41 40.68 -21.68
N ALA A 100 -14.95 39.75 -20.85
CA ALA A 100 -15.74 39.17 -19.77
C ALA A 100 -14.94 39.21 -18.46
N GLY A 101 -15.61 39.56 -17.36
CA GLY A 101 -15.01 39.62 -16.03
C GLY A 101 -14.29 40.92 -15.70
N GLU A 102 -13.61 40.94 -14.54
CA GLU A 102 -12.88 42.08 -14.00
C GLU A 102 -11.40 41.75 -13.80
N SER A 103 -10.52 42.71 -14.13
CA SER A 103 -9.08 42.53 -14.00
C SER A 103 -8.65 42.83 -12.57
N LYS A 104 -7.90 41.90 -11.96
CA LYS A 104 -7.22 42.12 -10.67
C LYS A 104 -5.73 41.84 -10.85
N ASP A 105 -4.91 42.60 -10.14
CA ASP A 105 -3.43 42.51 -10.23
C ASP A 105 -2.87 41.15 -9.76
N SER A 106 -3.68 40.32 -9.10
CA SER A 106 -3.30 38.99 -8.61
C SER A 106 -3.50 37.85 -9.62
N HIS A 107 -3.97 38.14 -10.84
CA HIS A 107 -4.25 37.10 -11.83
C HIS A 107 -2.98 36.62 -12.54
N LEU A 108 -2.91 35.31 -12.75
CA LEU A 108 -1.95 34.75 -13.69
C LEU A 108 -2.52 34.90 -15.11
N THR A 109 -1.87 35.74 -15.92
CA THR A 109 -2.32 36.05 -17.27
C THR A 109 -1.70 35.12 -18.32
N PHE A 110 -2.53 34.58 -19.20
CA PHE A 110 -2.12 33.85 -20.40
C PHE A 110 -2.53 34.62 -21.65
N ILE A 111 -1.60 34.78 -22.58
CA ILE A 111 -1.84 35.47 -23.85
C ILE A 111 -1.69 34.46 -24.98
N ARG A 112 -2.68 34.40 -25.88
CA ARG A 112 -2.67 33.55 -27.08
C ARG A 112 -2.97 34.37 -28.31
N ASP A 113 -2.19 34.13 -29.36
CA ASP A 113 -2.42 34.76 -30.65
C ASP A 113 -3.62 34.09 -31.32
N ILE A 114 -4.52 34.91 -31.86
CA ILE A 114 -5.64 34.45 -32.67
C ILE A 114 -5.17 34.50 -34.11
N THR A 115 -5.10 33.34 -34.76
CA THR A 115 -4.62 33.23 -36.13
C THR A 115 -5.71 32.73 -37.07
N PHE A 116 -5.84 33.36 -38.23
CA PHE A 116 -6.72 32.92 -39.31
C PHE A 116 -5.90 32.82 -40.61
N GLN A 117 -5.97 31.68 -41.29
CA GLN A 117 -5.21 31.42 -42.53
C GLN A 117 -3.71 31.76 -42.42
N ASN A 118 -3.08 31.39 -41.30
CA ASN A 118 -1.67 31.66 -40.98
C ASN A 118 -1.30 33.15 -40.77
N SER A 119 -2.26 34.07 -40.67
CA SER A 119 -2.04 35.45 -40.22
C SER A 119 -2.55 35.66 -38.80
N MET A 120 -1.82 36.41 -37.97
CA MET A 120 -2.30 36.84 -36.66
C MET A 120 -3.29 37.97 -36.87
N ILE A 121 -4.54 37.76 -36.45
CA ILE A 121 -5.65 38.72 -36.59
C ILE A 121 -6.12 39.30 -35.25
N GLY A 122 -5.53 38.87 -34.14
CA GLY A 122 -5.87 39.35 -32.82
C GLY A 122 -5.15 38.60 -31.70
N LYS A 123 -5.49 38.92 -30.46
CA LYS A 123 -4.95 38.28 -29.26
C LYS A 123 -6.02 38.01 -28.24
N LEU A 124 -6.00 36.82 -27.66
CA LEU A 124 -6.78 36.43 -26.49
C LEU A 124 -5.91 36.59 -25.23
N GLU A 125 -6.44 37.24 -24.22
CA GLU A 125 -5.86 37.33 -22.89
C GLU A 125 -6.83 36.72 -21.88
N VAL A 126 -6.39 35.74 -21.11
CA VAL A 126 -7.19 35.13 -20.02
C VAL A 126 -6.44 35.20 -18.71
N GLY A 127 -7.12 35.56 -17.64
CA GLY A 127 -6.56 35.66 -16.30
C GLY A 127 -7.18 34.64 -15.36
N LEU A 128 -6.34 33.86 -14.69
CA LEU A 128 -6.75 32.84 -13.73
C LEU A 128 -6.37 33.25 -12.31
N ASN A 129 -7.29 33.10 -11.35
CA ASN A 129 -7.01 33.32 -9.94
C ASN A 129 -6.58 32.01 -9.29
N LEU A 130 -5.27 31.83 -9.11
CA LEU A 130 -4.75 30.75 -8.29
C LEU A 130 -4.96 31.14 -6.82
N ASN A 131 -6.12 30.78 -6.28
CA ASN A 131 -6.46 31.10 -4.91
C ASN A 131 -5.49 30.39 -3.95
N THR A 132 -4.51 31.13 -3.42
CA THR A 132 -3.49 30.62 -2.50
C THR A 132 -4.07 30.24 -1.13
N SER A 133 -5.31 30.64 -0.84
CA SER A 133 -5.96 30.37 0.45
C SER A 133 -6.22 28.89 0.71
N PHE A 134 -6.48 28.09 -0.32
CA PHE A 134 -6.68 26.64 -0.19
C PHE A 134 -5.44 25.94 0.40
N SER A 135 -4.25 26.37 -0.01
CA SER A 135 -2.98 25.86 0.52
C SER A 135 -2.79 26.22 1.99
N PHE A 136 -3.21 27.42 2.40
CA PHE A 136 -3.10 27.86 3.79
C PHE A 136 -4.08 27.13 4.72
N GLU A 137 -5.32 26.89 4.28
CA GLU A 137 -6.31 26.16 5.05
C GLU A 137 -5.90 24.69 5.26
N LEU A 138 -5.38 24.04 4.20
CA LEU A 138 -4.90 22.67 4.26
C LEU A 138 -3.70 22.55 5.22
N VAL A 139 -2.73 23.46 5.12
CA VAL A 139 -1.58 23.52 6.03
C VAL A 139 -2.04 23.69 7.48
N THR A 140 -3.01 24.57 7.73
CA THR A 140 -3.54 24.83 9.08
C THR A 140 -4.22 23.58 9.67
N LYS A 141 -5.04 22.87 8.89
CA LYS A 141 -5.70 21.63 9.34
C LYS A 141 -4.71 20.51 9.64
N MET A 142 -3.64 20.41 8.85
CA MET A 142 -2.60 19.39 9.07
C MET A 142 -1.73 19.70 10.29
N ILE A 143 -1.37 20.97 10.52
CA ILE A 143 -0.69 21.40 11.75
C ILE A 143 -1.55 21.06 12.98
N LEU A 144 -2.86 21.28 12.91
CA LEU A 144 -3.79 20.93 14.00
C LEU A 144 -3.81 19.42 14.25
N LEU A 145 -3.91 18.60 13.20
CA LEU A 145 -3.87 17.14 13.32
C LEU A 145 -2.56 16.66 13.95
N PHE A 146 -1.44 17.28 13.55
CA PHE A 146 -0.12 16.98 14.08
C PHE A 146 0.00 17.34 15.56
N LEU A 147 -0.52 18.51 15.97
CA LEU A 147 -0.60 18.93 17.37
C LEU A 147 -1.41 17.94 18.20
N ILE A 148 -2.59 17.53 17.72
CA ILE A 148 -3.45 16.56 18.40
C ILE A 148 -2.73 15.21 18.54
N SER A 149 -2.11 14.70 17.47
CA SER A 149 -1.37 13.44 17.48
C SER A 149 -0.20 13.48 18.47
N SER A 150 0.57 14.57 18.47
CA SER A 150 1.68 14.79 19.40
C SER A 150 1.21 14.85 20.85
N ILE A 151 0.08 15.53 21.13
CA ILE A 151 -0.51 15.59 22.47
C ILE A 151 -1.01 14.20 22.91
N CYS A 152 -1.74 13.48 22.05
CA CYS A 152 -2.19 12.11 22.34
C CYS A 152 -1.03 11.18 22.65
N MET A 153 0.05 11.26 21.88
CA MET A 153 1.25 10.46 22.11
C MET A 153 1.95 10.85 23.42
N GLY A 154 2.07 12.15 23.71
CA GLY A 154 2.61 12.66 24.98
C GLY A 154 1.82 12.18 26.19
N VAL A 155 0.48 12.19 26.10
CA VAL A 155 -0.43 11.67 27.14
C VAL A 155 -0.30 10.16 27.28
N ALA A 156 -0.19 9.42 26.17
CA ALA A 156 -0.01 7.96 26.19
C ALA A 156 1.31 7.56 26.87
N ILE A 157 2.38 8.34 26.67
CA ILE A 157 3.66 8.10 27.34
C ILE A 157 3.60 8.50 28.82
N TRP A 158 3.01 9.67 29.13
CA TRP A 158 2.87 10.16 30.51
C TRP A 158 2.04 9.23 31.39
N SER A 159 0.94 8.69 30.85
CA SER A 159 0.07 7.74 31.55
C SER A 159 0.73 6.36 31.77
N GLY A 160 1.97 6.15 31.33
CA GLY A 160 2.64 4.86 31.35
C GLY A 160 1.94 3.83 30.46
N SER A 161 0.98 4.26 29.64
CA SER A 161 0.24 3.37 28.74
C SER A 161 1.14 2.87 27.63
N VAL A 162 2.09 3.69 27.15
CA VAL A 162 3.16 3.21 26.26
C VAL A 162 4.08 2.24 26.98
N ALA A 163 4.40 2.43 28.27
CA ALA A 163 5.18 1.46 29.03
C ALA A 163 4.43 0.13 29.27
N LYS A 164 3.09 0.15 29.34
CA LYS A 164 2.22 -1.04 29.37
C LYS A 164 2.05 -1.67 27.99
N PHE A 165 2.01 -0.88 26.92
CA PHE A 165 1.94 -1.33 25.53
C PHE A 165 3.28 -1.91 25.06
N THR A 166 4.39 -1.31 25.49
CA THR A 166 5.73 -1.87 25.37
C THR A 166 5.99 -2.97 26.39
N ARG A 167 5.29 -3.08 27.53
CA ARG A 167 5.34 -4.28 28.41
C ARG A 167 4.50 -5.44 27.87
N LEU A 168 3.42 -5.17 27.13
CA LEU A 168 2.71 -6.20 26.37
C LEU A 168 3.52 -6.67 25.16
N ARG A 169 4.44 -5.83 24.66
CA ARG A 169 5.37 -6.16 23.57
C ARG A 169 6.75 -6.64 24.05
N ASN A 170 7.15 -6.25 25.26
CA ASN A 170 8.36 -6.66 25.98
C ASN A 170 7.91 -7.40 27.25
N PHE A 171 7.39 -8.61 27.08
CA PHE A 171 7.59 -9.65 28.08
C PHE A 171 9.05 -10.13 27.92
N ASP A 172 9.99 -9.29 28.33
CA ASP A 172 11.32 -9.72 28.73
C ASP A 172 11.46 -9.36 30.20
N GLY A 173 11.43 -10.39 31.04
CA GLY A 173 11.77 -10.30 32.44
C GLY A 173 13.22 -9.85 32.62
N PRO A 174 13.59 -9.35 33.81
CA PRO A 174 14.96 -8.93 34.08
C PRO A 174 15.89 -10.13 33.96
N ASN A 175 16.99 -9.95 33.20
CA ASN A 175 18.14 -10.83 33.07
C ASN A 175 18.35 -11.79 34.25
N GLN A 176 17.97 -13.04 34.05
CA GLN A 176 18.74 -14.18 34.52
C GLN A 176 19.01 -15.03 33.29
N GLN A 177 20.30 -15.26 33.00
CA GLN A 177 20.75 -16.22 32.02
C GLN A 177 20.24 -17.60 32.41
N ILE A 178 19.10 -17.98 31.85
CA ILE A 178 18.75 -19.35 31.55
C ILE A 178 18.45 -19.29 30.05
N GLU A 179 19.28 -19.96 29.24
CA GLU A 179 18.96 -20.24 27.84
C GLU A 179 17.68 -21.10 27.83
N GLU A 180 16.51 -20.46 27.91
CA GLU A 180 15.26 -21.08 27.48
C GLU A 180 15.37 -21.21 25.96
N ALA A 181 15.49 -22.45 25.50
CA ALA A 181 15.53 -22.81 24.10
C ALA A 181 14.32 -22.15 23.40
N LYS A 182 14.58 -21.11 22.60
CA LYS A 182 13.55 -20.53 21.71
C LYS A 182 12.99 -21.67 20.86
N GLU A 183 11.75 -22.07 21.16
CA GLU A 183 11.07 -23.13 20.44
C GLU A 183 10.99 -22.76 18.96
N GLU A 184 11.35 -23.72 18.09
CA GLU A 184 11.27 -23.56 16.65
C GLU A 184 9.81 -23.54 16.20
N ILE A 185 9.48 -22.62 15.30
CA ILE A 185 8.13 -22.44 14.78
C ILE A 185 8.15 -22.69 13.28
N CYS A 186 7.20 -23.48 12.80
CA CYS A 186 6.96 -23.68 11.37
C CYS A 186 5.77 -22.83 10.92
N TYR A 187 5.97 -22.05 9.85
CA TYR A 187 4.93 -21.27 9.20
C TYR A 187 4.64 -21.81 7.82
N LEU A 188 3.36 -22.12 7.58
CA LEU A 188 2.80 -22.37 6.27
C LEU A 188 1.98 -21.16 5.83
N VAL A 189 2.26 -20.65 4.64
CA VAL A 189 1.49 -19.57 4.02
C VAL A 189 0.87 -20.10 2.74
N LEU A 190 -0.45 -20.01 2.66
CA LEU A 190 -1.24 -20.40 1.49
C LEU A 190 -1.88 -19.14 0.91
N LYS A 191 -1.70 -18.90 -0.38
CA LYS A 191 -2.47 -17.90 -1.11
C LYS A 191 -3.67 -18.60 -1.71
N LEU A 192 -4.85 -18.18 -1.27
CA LEU A 192 -6.11 -18.73 -1.75
C LEU A 192 -6.82 -17.67 -2.57
N GLU A 193 -7.29 -18.05 -3.76
CA GLU A 193 -8.15 -17.17 -4.54
C GLU A 193 -9.51 -16.97 -3.86
N PRO A 194 -10.16 -15.80 -4.02
CA PRO A 194 -11.37 -15.44 -3.28
C PRO A 194 -12.56 -16.39 -3.51
N PHE A 195 -12.58 -17.16 -4.59
CA PHE A 195 -13.64 -18.14 -4.90
C PHE A 195 -13.46 -19.47 -4.16
N ALA A 196 -12.28 -19.76 -3.59
CA ALA A 196 -11.98 -21.04 -2.93
C ALA A 196 -12.54 -21.17 -1.51
N LEU A 197 -13.27 -20.19 -0.97
CA LEU A 197 -13.81 -20.19 0.40
C LEU A 197 -15.28 -20.63 0.47
N THR A 198 -15.63 -21.70 -0.24
CA THR A 198 -16.92 -22.39 -0.04
C THR A 198 -17.03 -22.90 1.39
N HIS A 199 -18.25 -23.02 1.93
CA HIS A 199 -18.47 -23.50 3.31
C HIS A 199 -17.73 -24.84 3.57
N THR A 200 -17.81 -25.77 2.61
CA THR A 200 -17.12 -27.07 2.63
C THR A 200 -15.60 -26.94 2.76
N TYR A 201 -14.98 -25.98 2.06
CA TYR A 201 -13.54 -25.77 2.12
C TYR A 201 -13.10 -25.17 3.47
N SER A 202 -13.90 -24.25 4.01
CA SER A 202 -13.67 -23.68 5.35
C SER A 202 -13.78 -24.73 6.46
N GLU A 203 -14.70 -25.68 6.32
CA GLU A 203 -14.89 -26.80 7.26
C GLU A 203 -13.71 -27.79 7.19
N ALA A 204 -13.31 -28.20 5.99
CA ALA A 204 -12.14 -29.03 5.77
C ALA A 204 -10.86 -28.39 6.34
N LEU A 205 -10.65 -27.08 6.12
CA LEU A 205 -9.56 -26.31 6.72
C LEU A 205 -9.58 -26.34 8.25
N SER A 206 -10.77 -26.21 8.85
CA SER A 206 -10.93 -26.23 10.30
C SER A 206 -10.61 -27.60 10.89
N ASN A 207 -11.02 -28.68 10.21
CA ASN A 207 -10.73 -30.06 10.60
C ASN A 207 -9.24 -30.35 10.49
N LEU A 208 -8.60 -29.98 9.39
CA LEU A 208 -7.14 -30.13 9.22
C LEU A 208 -6.35 -29.35 10.28
N CYS A 209 -6.81 -28.15 10.68
CA CYS A 209 -6.14 -27.37 11.73
C CYS A 209 -6.17 -28.11 13.08
N LYS A 210 -7.27 -28.79 13.39
CA LYS A 210 -7.38 -29.62 14.61
C LYS A 210 -6.47 -30.85 14.52
N THR A 211 -6.48 -31.55 13.39
CA THR A 211 -5.69 -32.78 13.18
C THR A 211 -4.19 -32.53 13.27
N HIS A 212 -3.71 -31.44 12.66
CA HIS A 212 -2.27 -31.13 12.60
C HIS A 212 -1.81 -30.12 13.66
N SER A 213 -2.66 -29.77 14.63
CA SER A 213 -2.36 -28.78 15.68
C SER A 213 -1.90 -27.41 15.11
N GLY A 214 -2.51 -26.99 14.01
CA GLY A 214 -2.20 -25.74 13.32
C GLY A 214 -3.08 -24.58 13.78
N GLU A 215 -2.46 -23.44 14.13
CA GLU A 215 -3.20 -22.21 14.42
C GLU A 215 -3.39 -21.37 13.15
N LYS A 216 -4.63 -21.20 12.70
CA LYS A 216 -4.96 -20.41 11.51
C LYS A 216 -5.09 -18.90 11.80
N ARG A 217 -4.55 -18.08 10.90
CA ARG A 217 -4.76 -16.62 10.85
C ARG A 217 -4.95 -16.18 9.39
N ILE A 218 -5.97 -15.37 9.14
CA ILE A 218 -6.22 -14.78 7.83
C ILE A 218 -5.64 -13.37 7.81
N LEU A 219 -4.72 -13.09 6.87
CA LEU A 219 -4.12 -11.78 6.69
C LEU A 219 -4.26 -11.34 5.23
N GLY A 220 -5.27 -10.54 4.94
CA GLY A 220 -5.61 -10.14 3.58
C GLY A 220 -6.05 -11.34 2.74
N LYS A 221 -5.33 -11.65 1.66
CA LYS A 221 -5.56 -12.82 0.79
C LYS A 221 -4.74 -14.06 1.18
N ASN A 222 -3.94 -13.97 2.23
CA ASN A 222 -3.06 -15.05 2.66
C ASN A 222 -3.65 -15.74 3.88
N LEU A 223 -3.76 -17.06 3.81
CA LEU A 223 -4.00 -17.93 4.95
C LEU A 223 -2.65 -18.33 5.55
N ILE A 224 -2.42 -17.95 6.79
CA ILE A 224 -1.19 -18.24 7.53
C ILE A 224 -1.52 -19.25 8.60
N ILE A 225 -0.74 -20.33 8.66
CA ILE A 225 -0.90 -21.40 9.64
C ILE A 225 0.42 -21.58 10.36
N SER A 226 0.39 -21.55 11.69
CA SER A 226 1.57 -21.78 12.52
C SER A 226 1.49 -23.10 13.27
N PHE A 227 2.59 -23.84 13.25
CA PHE A 227 2.77 -25.11 13.95
C PHE A 227 3.90 -24.94 14.97
N ARG A 228 3.59 -25.19 16.24
CA ARG A 228 4.50 -24.95 17.38
C ARG A 228 4.80 -26.20 18.21
N SER A 229 4.06 -27.29 18.01
CA SER A 229 4.14 -28.49 18.83
C SER A 229 4.34 -29.74 17.96
N GLY A 230 4.99 -30.76 18.55
CA GLY A 230 5.23 -32.06 17.89
C GLY A 230 6.11 -31.97 16.64
N ASN A 231 5.85 -32.86 15.67
CA ASN A 231 6.49 -32.85 14.34
C ASN A 231 5.93 -31.70 13.48
N HIS A 232 6.12 -30.46 13.94
CA HIS A 232 5.55 -29.24 13.38
C HIS A 232 5.90 -29.00 11.90
N VAL A 233 7.08 -29.45 11.45
CA VAL A 233 7.49 -29.37 10.03
C VAL A 233 6.75 -30.39 9.17
N GLU A 234 6.69 -31.65 9.58
CA GLU A 234 5.92 -32.72 8.91
C GLU A 234 4.43 -32.36 8.84
N ASN A 235 3.87 -31.92 9.96
CA ASN A 235 2.48 -31.48 10.03
C ASN A 235 2.20 -30.34 9.06
N GLY A 236 3.14 -29.39 8.91
CA GLY A 236 3.02 -28.32 7.92
C GLY A 236 3.07 -28.81 6.47
N ILE A 237 3.91 -29.81 6.18
CA ILE A 237 4.02 -30.40 4.83
C ILE A 237 2.76 -31.20 4.49
N LEU A 238 2.34 -32.11 5.39
CA LEU A 238 1.13 -32.92 5.22
C LEU A 238 -0.10 -32.03 5.08
N PHE A 239 -0.22 -31.00 5.93
CA PHE A 239 -1.34 -30.05 5.84
C PHE A 239 -1.40 -29.41 4.45
N ALA A 240 -0.28 -28.91 3.94
CA ALA A 240 -0.23 -28.27 2.63
C ALA A 240 -0.60 -29.24 1.50
N LEU A 241 -0.14 -30.49 1.56
CA LEU A 241 -0.47 -31.53 0.58
C LEU A 241 -1.95 -31.92 0.62
N HIS A 242 -2.57 -32.03 1.80
CA HIS A 242 -4.01 -32.27 1.92
C HIS A 242 -4.82 -31.13 1.31
N ILE A 243 -4.42 -29.88 1.56
CA ILE A 243 -5.10 -28.72 0.96
C ILE A 243 -4.94 -28.72 -0.55
N ARG A 244 -3.75 -29.00 -1.07
CA ARG A 244 -3.53 -29.13 -2.51
C ARG A 244 -4.42 -30.21 -3.12
N ALA A 245 -4.53 -31.38 -2.49
CA ALA A 245 -5.41 -32.46 -2.94
C ALA A 245 -6.89 -32.03 -2.92
N ILE A 246 -7.35 -31.35 -1.87
CA ILE A 246 -8.71 -30.81 -1.79
C ILE A 246 -8.96 -29.78 -2.90
N SER A 247 -8.01 -28.87 -3.16
CA SER A 247 -8.10 -27.88 -4.23
C SER A 247 -8.17 -28.53 -5.63
N GLU A 248 -7.49 -29.66 -5.85
CA GLU A 248 -7.56 -30.44 -7.09
C GLU A 248 -8.91 -31.17 -7.27
N LEU A 249 -9.56 -31.57 -6.17
CA LEU A 249 -10.83 -32.30 -6.16
C LEU A 249 -12.06 -31.40 -6.34
N LEU A 250 -11.93 -30.10 -6.07
CA LEU A 250 -13.03 -29.14 -6.24
C LEU A 250 -13.24 -28.78 -7.73
N PRO A 251 -14.51 -28.57 -8.15
CA PRO A 251 -14.85 -28.30 -9.56
C PRO A 251 -14.29 -26.97 -10.09
N GLU A 252 -14.02 -26.01 -9.19
CA GLU A 252 -13.31 -24.78 -9.51
C GLU A 252 -11.80 -25.01 -9.35
N LYS A 253 -11.08 -25.17 -10.48
CA LYS A 253 -9.61 -25.28 -10.48
C LYS A 253 -8.98 -24.02 -9.89
N SER A 254 -8.67 -24.06 -8.61
CA SER A 254 -7.92 -23.02 -7.92
C SER A 254 -6.41 -23.32 -8.05
N SER A 255 -5.62 -22.29 -8.36
CA SER A 255 -4.17 -22.38 -8.34
C SER A 255 -3.70 -22.47 -6.87
N PHE A 256 -3.07 -23.60 -6.52
CA PHE A 256 -2.50 -23.78 -5.19
C PHE A 256 -1.12 -23.10 -5.12
N GLU A 257 -1.01 -22.06 -4.30
CA GLU A 257 0.26 -21.36 -4.07
C GLU A 257 0.63 -21.44 -2.58
N GLY A 258 1.67 -22.21 -2.26
CA GLY A 258 2.06 -22.50 -0.89
C GLY A 258 3.56 -22.28 -0.62
N GLY A 259 3.86 -21.73 0.55
CA GLY A 259 5.22 -21.51 1.05
C GLY A 259 5.38 -21.97 2.49
N LEU A 260 6.43 -22.74 2.79
CA LEU A 260 6.73 -23.20 4.16
C LEU A 260 8.15 -22.86 4.58
N ASP A 261 8.31 -22.31 5.79
CA ASP A 261 9.62 -22.08 6.42
C ASP A 261 9.58 -22.45 7.91
N VAL A 262 10.76 -22.78 8.46
CA VAL A 262 10.96 -23.14 9.86
C VAL A 262 12.10 -22.31 10.46
N GLY A 263 11.93 -21.86 11.70
CA GLY A 263 12.99 -21.17 12.41
C GLY A 263 12.59 -20.67 13.79
N LYS A 264 13.59 -20.19 14.53
CA LYS A 264 13.45 -19.68 15.92
C LYS A 264 12.92 -18.25 16.01
N ASP A 265 13.02 -17.49 14.93
CA ASP A 265 12.49 -16.12 14.85
C ASP A 265 11.17 -16.10 14.06
N ALA A 266 10.06 -15.93 14.79
CA ALA A 266 8.73 -15.94 14.23
C ALA A 266 8.52 -14.91 13.10
N GLU A 267 9.15 -13.73 13.19
CA GLU A 267 8.94 -12.68 12.18
C GLU A 267 9.69 -13.00 10.88
N THR A 268 10.97 -13.39 10.99
CA THR A 268 11.79 -13.76 9.84
C THR A 268 11.24 -15.02 9.16
N THR A 269 10.89 -16.06 9.92
CA THR A 269 10.32 -17.30 9.37
C THR A 269 9.00 -17.04 8.63
N ARG A 270 8.11 -16.21 9.19
CA ARG A 270 6.85 -15.86 8.52
C ARG A 270 7.08 -15.05 7.24
N LYS A 271 7.99 -14.08 7.24
CA LYS A 271 8.32 -13.27 6.05
C LYS A 271 8.87 -14.16 4.94
N GLN A 272 9.75 -15.09 5.28
CA GLN A 272 10.32 -16.05 4.35
C GLN A 272 9.25 -16.99 3.77
N ALA A 273 8.40 -17.59 4.61
CA ALA A 273 7.29 -18.42 4.14
C ALA A 273 6.32 -17.65 3.22
N THR A 274 6.06 -16.38 3.52
CA THR A 274 5.23 -15.50 2.67
C THR A 274 5.89 -15.26 1.32
N TYR A 275 7.20 -15.03 1.30
CA TYR A 275 7.96 -14.86 0.05
C TYR A 275 7.94 -16.14 -0.79
N LEU A 276 8.13 -17.32 -0.18
CA LEU A 276 8.07 -18.61 -0.87
C LEU A 276 6.70 -18.86 -1.49
N ALA A 277 5.61 -18.59 -0.77
CA ALA A 277 4.26 -18.62 -1.35
C ALA A 277 4.12 -17.62 -2.51
N GLY A 278 4.78 -16.46 -2.38
CA GLY A 278 4.95 -15.43 -3.40
C GLY A 278 5.40 -15.93 -4.77
N ILE A 279 6.42 -16.79 -4.77
CA ILE A 279 7.11 -17.28 -5.98
C ILE A 279 6.67 -18.68 -6.40
N SER A 280 5.69 -19.27 -5.70
CA SER A 280 5.36 -20.69 -5.83
C SER A 280 4.69 -21.12 -7.14
N GLN A 281 4.13 -20.19 -7.93
CA GLN A 281 3.58 -20.42 -9.29
C GLN A 281 2.79 -21.74 -9.45
N GLY A 282 1.90 -22.08 -8.51
CA GLY A 282 1.10 -23.31 -8.56
C GLY A 282 1.74 -24.55 -7.90
N GLN A 283 2.87 -24.39 -7.22
CA GLN A 283 3.58 -25.45 -6.50
C GLN A 283 3.59 -25.20 -4.99
N PHE A 284 4.04 -26.20 -4.24
CA PHE A 284 4.31 -26.05 -2.81
C PHE A 284 5.83 -25.92 -2.59
N ILE A 285 6.30 -24.72 -2.25
CA ILE A 285 7.73 -24.44 -2.05
C ILE A 285 8.08 -24.43 -0.56
N ILE A 286 9.16 -25.13 -0.21
CA ILE A 286 9.65 -25.31 1.15
C ILE A 286 11.08 -24.78 1.24
N SER A 287 11.37 -24.06 2.32
CA SER A 287 12.67 -23.48 2.63
C SER A 287 13.77 -24.53 2.82
N HIS A 288 15.02 -24.18 2.50
CA HIS A 288 16.20 -25.02 2.75
C HIS A 288 16.34 -25.42 4.22
N ARG A 289 15.85 -24.60 5.15
CA ARG A 289 15.96 -24.83 6.60
C ARG A 289 15.27 -26.12 7.06
N VAL A 290 14.33 -26.62 6.25
CA VAL A 290 13.66 -27.91 6.47
C VAL A 290 14.60 -29.10 6.23
N GLN A 291 15.74 -28.90 5.56
CA GLN A 291 16.76 -29.95 5.36
C GLN A 291 17.25 -30.55 6.67
N ASN A 292 17.24 -29.78 7.76
CA ASN A 292 17.63 -30.26 9.09
C ASN A 292 16.70 -31.37 9.63
N TYR A 293 15.52 -31.55 9.03
CA TYR A 293 14.50 -32.52 9.42
C TYR A 293 14.31 -33.64 8.38
N THR A 294 15.07 -33.67 7.27
CA THR A 294 14.86 -34.65 6.18
C THR A 294 15.03 -36.11 6.61
N LYS A 295 15.91 -36.37 7.58
CA LYS A 295 16.08 -37.71 8.16
C LYS A 295 14.85 -38.21 8.92
N ALA A 296 13.97 -37.31 9.36
CA ALA A 296 12.72 -37.68 10.03
C ALA A 296 11.63 -38.13 9.04
N PHE A 297 11.83 -37.92 7.72
CA PHE A 297 10.83 -38.17 6.69
C PHE A 297 11.00 -39.50 5.93
N GLU A 298 11.97 -40.35 6.29
CA GLU A 298 12.39 -41.54 5.50
C GLU A 298 11.33 -42.65 5.27
N ASN A 299 10.08 -42.51 5.75
CA ASN A 299 8.99 -43.46 5.51
C ASN A 299 7.62 -42.77 5.35
N GLN A 300 7.59 -41.55 4.80
CA GLN A 300 6.35 -40.75 4.74
C GLN A 300 5.72 -40.76 3.35
N SER A 301 4.45 -40.35 3.29
CA SER A 301 3.63 -40.28 2.06
C SER A 301 4.02 -39.13 1.13
N PHE A 302 5.21 -38.54 1.28
CA PHE A 302 5.70 -37.44 0.46
C PHE A 302 7.21 -37.47 0.27
N GLU A 303 7.67 -36.89 -0.84
CA GLU A 303 9.07 -36.71 -1.19
C GLU A 303 9.41 -35.22 -1.36
N LEU A 304 10.62 -34.84 -0.96
CA LEU A 304 11.15 -33.48 -1.10
C LEU A 304 12.16 -33.43 -2.25
N LYS A 305 11.78 -32.76 -3.34
CA LYS A 305 12.66 -32.57 -4.51
C LYS A 305 13.32 -31.21 -4.46
N ALA A 306 14.66 -31.19 -4.43
CA ALA A 306 15.40 -29.95 -4.50
C ALA A 306 15.22 -29.28 -5.88
N ILE A 307 14.87 -28.00 -5.88
CA ILE A 307 14.78 -27.16 -7.07
C ILE A 307 15.65 -25.92 -6.93
N HIS A 308 16.15 -25.44 -8.06
CA HIS A 308 16.89 -24.19 -8.13
C HIS A 308 15.93 -23.06 -8.53
N HIS A 309 15.85 -22.01 -7.72
CA HIS A 309 15.01 -20.84 -8.01
C HIS A 309 15.89 -19.61 -8.20
N ASN A 310 15.84 -18.98 -9.38
CA ASN A 310 16.70 -17.88 -9.82
C ASN A 310 16.64 -16.58 -8.96
N LEU A 311 15.82 -16.56 -7.90
CA LEU A 311 15.56 -15.38 -7.07
C LEU A 311 16.02 -15.55 -5.61
N MET A 312 16.71 -16.65 -5.27
CA MET A 312 17.19 -16.95 -3.91
C MET A 312 18.72 -17.09 -3.89
N GLU A 313 19.40 -16.30 -3.07
CA GLU A 313 20.88 -16.30 -2.93
C GLU A 313 21.45 -17.60 -2.33
N GLU A 314 20.67 -18.35 -1.53
CA GLU A 314 21.10 -19.59 -0.85
C GLU A 314 20.76 -20.89 -1.61
N ASN A 315 20.39 -20.79 -2.89
CA ASN A 315 20.48 -21.84 -3.91
C ASN A 315 19.76 -23.20 -3.76
N GLN A 316 18.98 -23.48 -2.71
CA GLN A 316 18.15 -24.69 -2.66
C GLN A 316 16.79 -24.41 -1.99
N VAL A 317 15.69 -24.62 -2.71
CA VAL A 317 14.37 -24.76 -2.08
C VAL A 317 13.82 -26.14 -2.46
N PHE A 318 12.92 -26.69 -1.66
CA PHE A 318 12.34 -28.00 -1.92
C PHE A 318 10.91 -27.85 -2.43
N VAL A 319 10.51 -28.74 -3.34
CA VAL A 319 9.10 -28.97 -3.67
C VAL A 319 8.68 -30.27 -3.01
N ALA A 320 7.58 -30.24 -2.27
CA ALA A 320 6.96 -31.46 -1.75
C ALA A 320 5.98 -32.04 -2.76
N GLU A 321 6.15 -33.32 -3.05
CA GLU A 321 5.26 -34.12 -3.91
C GLU A 321 4.73 -35.32 -3.11
N GLU A 322 3.47 -35.70 -3.35
CA GLU A 322 2.87 -36.89 -2.76
C GLU A 322 3.48 -38.16 -3.37
N VAL A 323 3.73 -39.16 -2.52
CA VAL A 323 4.14 -40.51 -2.93
C VAL A 323 2.95 -41.45 -2.73
N GLY A 324 2.34 -41.90 -3.83
CA GLY A 324 1.17 -42.79 -3.81
C GLY A 324 -0.18 -42.06 -3.90
N THR A 325 -1.25 -42.69 -3.40
CA THR A 325 -2.64 -42.15 -3.43
C THR A 325 -3.19 -41.83 -2.03
N LEU A 326 -2.39 -42.03 -0.99
CA LEU A 326 -2.85 -41.98 0.40
C LEU A 326 -3.38 -40.60 0.81
N ILE A 327 -2.73 -39.51 0.38
CA ILE A 327 -3.14 -38.14 0.74
C ILE A 327 -4.40 -37.76 -0.03
N LYS A 328 -4.53 -38.22 -1.29
CA LYS A 328 -5.77 -38.04 -2.07
C LYS A 328 -6.96 -38.80 -1.50
N GLU A 329 -6.75 -40.03 -1.04
CA GLU A 329 -7.80 -40.83 -0.38
C GLU A 329 -8.25 -40.20 0.94
N GLN A 330 -7.31 -39.72 1.75
CA GLN A 330 -7.62 -38.99 3.00
C GLN A 330 -8.32 -37.65 2.74
N ALA A 331 -7.92 -36.91 1.69
CA ALA A 331 -8.58 -35.68 1.28
C ALA A 331 -10.04 -35.91 0.84
N LEU A 332 -10.33 -37.03 0.17
CA LEU A 332 -11.69 -37.43 -0.19
C LEU A 332 -12.55 -37.73 1.05
N GLU A 333 -12.00 -38.43 2.05
CA GLU A 333 -12.70 -38.71 3.30
C GLU A 333 -13.07 -37.42 4.04
N ILE A 334 -12.14 -36.46 4.10
CA ILE A 334 -12.35 -35.13 4.71
C ILE A 334 -13.45 -34.32 3.99
N LEU A 335 -13.58 -34.47 2.67
CA LEU A 335 -14.62 -33.80 1.88
C LEU A 335 -15.99 -34.49 1.92
N SER A 336 -16.04 -35.76 2.32
CA SER A 336 -17.26 -36.57 2.40
C SER A 336 -18.00 -36.46 3.75
N LEU A 337 -17.41 -35.73 4.71
CA LEU A 337 -17.94 -35.43 6.05
C LEU A 337 -18.66 -34.08 6.06
#